data_AF-A0A7W0S1Q3-F1
#
_entry.id   AF-A0A7W0S1Q3-F1
#
_cell.length_a   1.000
_cell.length_b   1.000
_cell.length_c   1.000
_cell.angle_alpha   90.00
_cell.angle_beta   90.00
_cell.angle_gamma   90.00
#
_symmetry.space_group_name_H-M   'P 1'
#
loop_
_entity.id
_entity.type
_entity.pdbx_description
1 polymer ?
#
loop_
_entity_poly.entity_id
_entity_poly.type
_entity_poly.pdbx_seq_one_letter_code
_entity_poly.pdbx_strand_id
1 'polypeptide(L)'
;MPPLITREEALALGELEDRAAIEALIERAGQARVERFEDSTDMCSLVNAKSGGCAQDCGFCAQSRFAEAETPLHAMMEPEQILEHARAAEAAGAHRFCM
;
A
#
# COMPACT_ATOMS: atom_id res chain seq x y z
N MET A 1 18.13 3.62 -10.37
CA MET A 1 18.03 2.74 -11.55
C MET A 1 17.12 3.41 -12.55
N PRO A 2 17.53 3.56 -13.82
CA PRO A 2 16.62 3.99 -14.87
C PRO A 2 15.48 2.95 -15.00
N PRO A 3 14.27 3.38 -15.39
CA PRO A 3 13.17 2.45 -15.64
C PRO A 3 13.55 1.51 -16.80
N LEU A 4 13.16 0.24 -16.67
CA LEU A 4 13.46 -0.81 -17.66
C LEU A 4 12.63 -0.69 -18.93
N ILE A 5 11.56 0.11 -18.89
CA ILE A 5 10.69 0.46 -20.01
C ILE A 5 10.53 1.97 -20.07
N THR A 6 10.28 2.47 -21.26
CA THR A 6 9.95 3.87 -21.53
C THR A 6 8.54 4.19 -21.04
N ARG A 7 8.22 5.49 -20.95
CA ARG A 7 6.86 5.96 -20.64
C ARG A 7 5.84 5.49 -21.70
N GLU A 8 6.24 5.47 -22.97
CA GLU A 8 5.39 5.06 -24.08
C GLU A 8 5.02 3.58 -23.98
N GLU A 9 6.01 2.73 -23.74
CA GLU A 9 5.78 1.29 -23.51
C GLU A 9 4.90 1.04 -22.28
N ALA A 10 5.11 1.77 -21.18
CA ALA A 10 4.28 1.64 -19.97
C ALA A 10 2.81 1.99 -20.23
N LEU A 11 2.55 3.05 -21.01
CA LEU A 11 1.19 3.45 -21.39
C LEU A 11 0.54 2.41 -22.30
N ALA A 12 1.26 1.92 -23.31
CA ALA A 12 0.75 0.88 -24.21
C ALA A 12 0.35 -0.39 -23.46
N LEU A 13 1.11 -0.78 -22.43
CA LEU A 13 0.76 -1.92 -21.56
C LEU A 13 -0.49 -1.64 -20.69
N GLY A 14 -0.68 -0.40 -20.25
CA GLY A 14 -1.84 0.02 -19.47
C GLY A 14 -3.14 0.14 -20.28
N GLU A 15 -3.04 0.21 -21.60
CA GLU A 15 -4.17 0.29 -22.55
C GLU A 15 -4.59 -1.07 -23.11
N LEU A 16 -3.99 -2.18 -22.65
CA LEU A 16 -4.40 -3.52 -23.07
C LEU A 16 -5.83 -3.84 -22.61
N GLU A 17 -6.70 -4.18 -23.56
CA GLU A 17 -8.07 -4.64 -23.30
C GLU A 17 -8.25 -6.14 -23.56
N ASP A 18 -7.42 -6.73 -24.41
CA ASP A 18 -7.48 -8.16 -24.73
C ASP A 18 -7.08 -9.01 -23.52
N ARG A 19 -7.95 -9.97 -23.17
CA ARG A 19 -7.76 -10.81 -21.99
C ARG A 19 -6.48 -11.64 -22.06
N ALA A 20 -6.17 -12.22 -23.23
CA ALA A 20 -5.00 -13.08 -23.38
C ALA A 20 -3.71 -12.24 -23.28
N ALA A 21 -3.70 -11.02 -23.83
CA ALA A 21 -2.60 -10.09 -23.68
C ALA A 21 -2.38 -9.67 -22.22
N ILE A 22 -3.46 -9.39 -21.47
CA ILE A 22 -3.39 -9.06 -20.04
C ILE A 22 -2.83 -10.24 -19.23
N GLU A 23 -3.30 -11.46 -19.51
CA GLU A 23 -2.81 -12.66 -18.82
C GLU A 23 -1.32 -12.90 -19.10
N ALA A 24 -0.87 -12.72 -20.34
CA ALA A 24 0.55 -12.82 -20.68
C ALA A 24 1.40 -11.75 -19.95
N LEU A 25 0.88 -10.53 -19.78
CA LEU A 25 1.55 -9.48 -19.01
C LEU A 25 1.65 -9.83 -17.51
N ILE A 26 0.58 -10.38 -16.93
CA ILE A 26 0.58 -10.84 -15.54
C ILE A 26 1.60 -11.97 -15.34
N GLU A 27 1.65 -12.94 -16.27
CA GLU A 27 2.63 -14.01 -16.23
C GLU A 27 4.06 -13.47 -16.29
N ARG A 28 4.33 -12.54 -17.21
CA ARG A 28 5.65 -11.91 -17.34
C ARG A 28 6.05 -11.14 -16.07
N ALA A 29 5.12 -10.40 -15.47
CA ALA A 29 5.36 -9.72 -14.20
C ALA A 29 5.64 -10.71 -13.07
N GLY A 30 4.93 -11.84 -13.04
CA GLY A 30 5.17 -12.95 -12.11
C GLY A 30 6.56 -13.53 -12.23
N GLN A 31 7.02 -13.81 -13.47
CA GLN A 31 8.38 -14.30 -13.75
C GLN A 31 9.44 -13.32 -13.25
N ALA A 32 9.33 -12.03 -13.59
CA ALA A 32 10.28 -11.00 -13.14
C ALA A 32 10.35 -10.88 -11.61
N ARG A 33 9.21 -11.04 -10.92
CA ARG A 33 9.15 -11.07 -9.45
C ARG A 33 9.89 -12.29 -8.89
N VAL A 34 9.65 -13.49 -9.43
CA VAL A 34 10.34 -14.73 -8.99
C VAL A 34 11.84 -14.68 -9.26
N GLU A 35 12.25 -14.21 -10.45
CA GLU A 35 13.67 -14.06 -10.82
C GLU A 35 14.44 -13.18 -9.82
N ARG A 36 13.77 -12.17 -9.25
CA ARG A 36 14.41 -11.17 -8.38
C ARG A 36 14.26 -11.43 -6.89
N PHE A 37 13.13 -12.01 -6.48
CA PHE A 37 12.71 -12.13 -5.08
C PHE A 37 12.36 -13.56 -4.68
N GLU A 38 12.47 -14.53 -5.59
CA GLU A 38 12.15 -15.94 -5.33
C GLU A 38 10.72 -16.09 -4.76
N ASP A 39 10.54 -17.06 -3.86
CA ASP A 39 9.28 -17.28 -3.12
C ASP A 39 9.32 -16.56 -1.76
N SER A 40 9.61 -15.25 -1.79
CA SER A 40 9.63 -14.41 -0.59
C SER A 40 8.49 -13.40 -0.55
N THR A 41 8.03 -13.08 0.66
CA THR A 41 7.05 -12.03 0.94
C THR A 41 7.45 -11.30 2.21
N ASP A 42 7.39 -9.96 2.20
CA ASP A 42 7.69 -9.14 3.37
C ASP A 42 6.40 -8.64 4.02
N MET A 43 6.22 -8.95 5.31
CA MET A 43 4.98 -8.67 6.04
C MET A 43 5.09 -7.35 6.80
N CYS A 44 4.14 -6.45 6.55
CA CYS A 44 4.02 -5.17 7.24
C CYS A 44 2.71 -5.09 8.02
N SER A 45 2.72 -4.45 9.19
CA SER A 45 1.52 -4.12 9.95
C SER A 45 1.39 -2.61 10.09
N LEU A 46 0.17 -2.08 9.97
CA LEU A 46 -0.14 -0.66 10.07
C LEU A 46 -1.13 -0.42 11.20
N VAL A 47 -0.88 0.60 12.02
CA VAL A 47 -1.89 1.22 12.89
C VAL A 47 -2.23 2.60 12.33
N ASN A 48 -3.48 3.03 12.47
CA ASN A 48 -3.85 4.41 12.18
C ASN A 48 -3.62 5.25 13.44
N ALA A 49 -2.41 5.76 13.65
CA ALA A 49 -2.04 6.37 14.94
C ALA A 49 -2.82 7.66 15.26
N LYS A 50 -3.36 8.34 14.25
CA LYS A 50 -4.25 9.50 14.39
C LYS A 50 -5.25 9.48 13.25
N SER A 51 -6.54 9.58 13.56
CA SER A 51 -7.59 9.40 12.57
C SER A 51 -8.52 10.60 12.47
N GLY A 52 -8.85 10.97 11.22
CA GLY A 52 -9.90 11.93 10.89
C GLY A 52 -9.52 13.40 11.05
N GLY A 53 -10.38 14.29 10.52
CA GLY A 53 -10.25 15.74 10.66
C GLY A 53 -9.00 16.32 9.98
N CYS A 54 -8.44 15.63 8.99
CA CYS A 54 -7.26 16.10 8.27
C CYS A 54 -7.56 17.43 7.56
N ALA A 55 -6.66 18.40 7.69
CA ALA A 55 -6.83 19.73 7.11
C ALA A 55 -6.61 19.76 5.59
N GLN A 56 -6.08 18.68 4.99
CA GLN A 56 -5.85 18.57 3.56
C GLN A 56 -7.13 18.18 2.82
N ASP A 57 -7.32 18.75 1.63
CA ASP A 57 -8.50 18.52 0.80
C ASP A 57 -8.22 17.52 -0.33
N CYS A 58 -7.82 16.30 0.07
CA CYS A 58 -7.60 15.23 -0.88
C CYS A 58 -8.95 14.59 -1.25
N GLY A 59 -9.42 14.76 -2.48
CA GLY A 59 -10.75 14.31 -2.93
C GLY A 59 -11.03 12.80 -2.85
N PHE A 60 -10.01 11.98 -2.62
CA PHE A 60 -10.15 10.52 -2.43
C PHE A 60 -10.01 10.07 -0.96
N CYS A 61 -9.63 10.95 -0.04
CA CYS A 61 -9.26 10.55 1.32
C CYS A 61 -10.43 10.69 2.30
N ALA A 62 -10.89 9.58 2.87
CA ALA A 62 -11.97 9.57 3.86
C ALA A 62 -11.64 10.35 5.15
N GLN A 63 -10.35 10.51 5.47
CA GLN A 63 -9.92 11.26 6.66
C GLN A 63 -9.90 12.78 6.47
N SER A 64 -10.09 13.27 5.23
CA SER A 64 -10.23 14.70 4.94
C SER A 64 -11.40 15.27 5.73
N ARG A 65 -11.22 16.45 6.34
CA ARG A 65 -12.33 17.16 6.99
C ARG A 65 -13.42 17.64 6.01
N PHE A 66 -13.10 17.62 4.72
CA PHE A 66 -14.01 18.01 3.64
C PHE A 66 -14.77 16.79 3.07
N ALA A 67 -14.41 15.57 3.48
CA ALA A 67 -15.09 14.35 3.05
C ALA A 67 -16.40 14.14 3.83
N GLU A 68 -17.38 13.51 3.18
CA GLU A 68 -18.66 13.11 3.79
C GLU A 68 -18.60 11.71 4.42
N ALA A 69 -17.44 11.03 4.35
CA ALA A 69 -17.26 9.68 4.82
C ALA A 69 -17.27 9.60 6.36
N GLU A 70 -17.95 8.58 6.91
CA GLU A 70 -17.90 8.26 8.33
C GLU A 70 -16.53 7.67 8.69
N THR A 71 -15.65 8.50 9.26
CA THR A 71 -14.32 8.09 9.72
C THR A 71 -14.22 8.25 11.23
N PRO A 72 -13.74 7.24 11.99
CA PRO A 72 -13.46 7.38 13.41
C PRO A 72 -12.52 8.57 13.65
N LEU A 73 -12.96 9.52 14.48
CA LEU A 73 -12.15 10.69 14.83
C LEU A 73 -11.50 10.45 16.19
N HIS A 74 -10.17 10.42 16.22
CA HIS A 74 -9.42 10.37 17.48
C HIS A 74 -8.09 11.10 17.37
N ALA A 75 -7.59 11.55 18.52
CA ALA A 75 -6.28 12.17 18.63
C ALA A 75 -5.17 11.15 18.34
N MET A 76 -3.93 11.64 18.30
CA MET A 76 -2.75 10.77 18.25
C MET A 76 -2.79 9.80 19.43
N MET A 77 -2.55 8.53 19.18
CA MET A 77 -2.40 7.51 20.20
C MET A 77 -1.22 7.82 21.12
N GLU A 78 -1.31 7.41 22.37
CA GLU A 78 -0.19 7.53 23.29
C GLU A 78 0.96 6.58 22.89
N PRO A 79 2.24 6.96 23.12
CA PRO A 79 3.38 6.14 22.74
C PRO A 79 3.31 4.70 23.25
N GLU A 80 2.78 4.48 24.45
CA GLU A 80 2.61 3.15 25.05
C GLU A 80 1.63 2.28 24.26
N GLN A 81 0.53 2.87 23.75
CA GLN A 81 -0.44 2.17 22.92
C GLN A 81 0.18 1.80 21.56
N ILE A 82 0.93 2.72 20.96
CA ILE A 82 1.65 2.46 19.69
C ILE A 82 2.65 1.32 19.88
N LEU A 83 3.38 1.31 21.00
CA LEU A 83 4.34 0.25 21.32
C LEU A 83 3.64 -1.10 21.55
N GLU A 84 2.46 -1.11 22.18
CA GLU A 84 1.64 -2.32 22.32
C GLU A 84 1.26 -2.90 20.96
N HIS A 85 0.77 -2.06 20.04
CA HIS A 85 0.47 -2.49 18.67
C HIS A 85 1.71 -2.98 17.90
N ALA A 86 2.85 -2.31 18.08
CA ALA A 86 4.10 -2.73 17.45
C ALA A 86 4.55 -4.11 17.94
N ARG A 87 4.48 -4.37 19.25
CA ARG A 87 4.81 -5.68 19.84
C ARG A 87 3.84 -6.76 19.38
N ALA A 88 2.55 -6.45 19.30
CA ALA A 88 1.55 -7.37 18.77
C ALA A 88 1.82 -7.71 17.29
N ALA A 89 2.22 -6.72 16.49
CA ALA A 89 2.60 -6.93 15.09
C ALA A 89 3.86 -7.80 14.94
N GLU A 90 4.89 -7.54 15.75
CA GLU A 90 6.10 -8.38 15.80
C GLU A 90 5.76 -9.83 16.20
N ALA A 91 4.94 -10.02 17.23
CA ALA A 91 4.47 -11.34 17.66
C ALA A 91 3.64 -12.07 16.58
N ALA A 92 2.96 -11.31 15.71
CA ALA A 92 2.23 -11.84 14.54
C ALA A 92 3.13 -12.09 13.31
N GLY A 93 4.44 -11.84 13.41
CA GLY A 93 5.41 -12.09 12.34
C GLY A 93 5.58 -10.94 11.35
N ALA A 94 5.12 -9.72 11.67
CA ALA A 94 5.41 -8.56 10.84
C ALA A 94 6.88 -8.14 11.01
N HIS A 95 7.58 -7.91 9.90
CA HIS A 95 8.97 -7.41 9.91
C HIS A 95 9.03 -5.89 9.97
N ARG A 96 7.92 -5.22 9.63
CA ARG A 96 7.81 -3.76 9.59
C ARG A 96 6.51 -3.30 10.26
N PHE A 97 6.62 -2.22 11.02
CA PHE A 97 5.48 -1.56 11.66
C PHE A 97 5.36 -0.12 11.17
N CYS A 98 4.16 0.24 10.71
CA CYS A 98 3.79 1.55 10.20
C CYS A 98 2.75 2.20 11.12
N MET A 99 2.82 3.52 11.29
CA MET A 99 1.93 4.31 12.15
C MET A 99 1.23 5.42 11.37
#